data_AF-A0A7M7PAS3-F1
#
_entry.id   AF-A0A7M7PAS3-F1
#
_cell.length_a   1.000
_cell.length_b   1.000
_cell.length_c   1.000
_cell.angle_alpha   90.00
_cell.angle_beta   90.00
_cell.angle_gamma   90.00
#
_symmetry.space_group_name_H-M   'P 1'
#
loop_
_entity.id
_entity.type
_entity.pdbx_description
1 polymer ?
#
loop_
_entity_poly.entity_id
_entity_poly.type
_entity_poly.pdbx_seq_one_letter_code
_entity_poly.pdbx_strand_id
1 'polypeptide(L)'
;MGDHNIDDRNRIPNPLKSGASNIKAFVSFKNSTDRVVDVVWMNFNGQRQSFTENGLAQGQQLNMHTYEGHPWIARDKLTADMLEFVDHGVGKLVYMPEPWDGRRGYRAPIVKIRVPMFSLYERSLQVVRQLLQNKDDVDELEIPKQVKYDLSHVRDIIPHAP
;
A
#
# COMPACT_ATOMS: atom_id res chain seq x y z
N MET A 1 23.23 22.39 -33.41
CA MET A 1 23.00 20.94 -33.31
C MET A 1 23.22 20.54 -31.87
N GLY A 2 22.14 20.17 -31.20
CA GLY A 2 22.11 19.90 -29.76
C GLY A 2 20.72 20.20 -29.24
N ASP A 3 19.74 19.40 -29.67
CA ASP A 3 18.35 19.50 -29.25
C ASP A 3 18.26 19.24 -27.75
N HIS A 4 17.92 20.28 -26.99
CA HIS A 4 17.44 20.12 -25.62
C HIS A 4 16.03 19.52 -25.70
N ASN A 5 15.96 18.20 -25.55
CA ASN A 5 14.71 17.45 -25.54
C ASN A 5 13.91 17.83 -24.27
N ILE A 6 12.85 18.60 -24.49
CA ILE A 6 11.81 18.92 -23.53
C ILE A 6 10.93 17.67 -23.40
N ASP A 7 11.27 16.71 -22.54
CA ASP A 7 10.33 15.60 -22.26
C ASP A 7 10.47 14.90 -20.88
N ASP A 8 11.06 15.54 -19.88
CA ASP A 8 11.15 14.94 -18.52
C ASP A 8 9.86 15.08 -17.68
N ARG A 9 8.83 15.76 -18.19
CA ARG A 9 7.55 15.98 -17.48
C ARG A 9 6.49 14.90 -17.76
N ASN A 10 6.77 13.96 -18.66
CA ASN A 10 5.82 12.96 -19.13
C ASN A 10 6.21 11.51 -18.79
N ARG A 11 7.13 11.31 -17.81
CA ARG A 11 7.45 9.97 -17.33
C ARG A 11 6.23 9.39 -16.62
N ILE A 12 5.39 8.67 -17.36
CA ILE A 12 4.34 7.79 -16.82
C ILE A 12 5.04 6.94 -15.76
N PRO A 13 4.63 7.02 -14.48
CA PRO A 13 5.31 6.28 -13.42
C PRO A 13 5.34 4.80 -13.77
N ASN A 14 6.51 4.16 -13.67
CA ASN A 14 6.59 2.72 -13.87
C ASN A 14 5.60 2.04 -12.90
N PRO A 15 4.63 1.25 -13.42
CA PRO A 15 3.63 0.64 -12.56
C PRO A 15 4.30 -0.34 -11.59
N LEU A 16 3.95 -0.25 -10.30
CA LEU A 16 4.41 -1.20 -9.28
C LEU A 16 3.92 -2.61 -9.66
N LYS A 17 4.86 -3.48 -10.02
CA LYS A 17 4.58 -4.85 -10.46
C LYS A 17 5.72 -5.77 -10.02
N SER A 18 5.43 -7.06 -9.94
CA SER A 18 6.44 -8.06 -9.62
C SER A 18 7.46 -8.23 -10.75
N GLY A 19 8.73 -8.37 -10.39
CA GLY A 19 9.77 -8.88 -11.28
C GLY A 19 9.78 -10.40 -11.32
N ALA A 20 10.25 -10.99 -12.42
CA ALA A 20 10.44 -12.44 -12.51
C ALA A 20 11.72 -12.86 -11.75
N SER A 21 11.64 -12.94 -10.43
CA SER A 21 12.72 -13.49 -9.58
C SER A 21 12.40 -14.92 -9.16
N ASN A 22 13.42 -15.77 -9.18
CA ASN A 22 13.36 -17.12 -8.62
C ASN A 22 14.00 -17.20 -7.22
N ILE A 23 14.40 -16.06 -6.66
CA ILE A 23 15.02 -15.98 -5.33
C ILE A 23 13.90 -15.97 -4.29
N LYS A 24 13.83 -17.05 -3.50
CA LYS A 24 12.80 -17.20 -2.46
C LYS A 24 12.99 -16.18 -1.35
N ALA A 25 11.88 -15.66 -0.84
CA ALA A 25 11.81 -14.79 0.31
C ALA A 25 10.65 -15.23 1.22
N PHE A 26 10.81 -15.02 2.52
CA PHE A 26 9.82 -15.40 3.52
C PHE A 26 9.50 -14.18 4.38
N VAL A 27 8.22 -13.95 4.68
CA VAL A 27 7.78 -12.84 5.54
C VAL A 27 6.54 -13.24 6.32
N SER A 28 6.41 -12.73 7.55
CA SER A 28 5.18 -12.82 8.34
C SER A 28 4.63 -11.43 8.59
N PHE A 29 3.50 -11.10 7.97
CA PHE A 29 2.84 -9.82 8.15
C PHE A 29 1.94 -9.86 9.37
N LYS A 30 2.20 -9.00 10.36
CA LYS A 30 1.40 -8.93 11.60
C LYS A 30 0.57 -7.65 11.65
N ASN A 31 -0.76 -7.78 11.70
CA ASN A 31 -1.60 -6.62 11.93
C ASN A 31 -1.41 -6.10 13.37
N SER A 32 -0.83 -4.91 13.51
CA SER A 32 -0.64 -4.22 14.79
C SER A 32 -1.54 -2.98 14.92
N THR A 33 -2.60 -2.93 14.13
CA THR A 33 -3.64 -1.90 14.14
C THR A 33 -4.95 -2.45 14.69
N ASP A 34 -5.90 -1.56 14.96
CA ASP A 34 -7.31 -1.86 15.25
C ASP A 34 -8.17 -2.06 13.99
N ARG A 35 -7.59 -1.81 12.80
CA ARG A 35 -8.28 -1.96 11.50
C ARG A 35 -8.27 -3.42 11.04
N VAL A 36 -9.25 -3.78 10.22
CA VAL A 36 -9.19 -5.03 9.44
C VAL A 36 -8.33 -4.79 8.21
N VAL A 37 -7.23 -5.52 8.07
CA VAL A 37 -6.23 -5.24 7.04
C VAL A 37 -6.38 -6.16 5.84
N ASP A 38 -6.37 -5.58 4.64
CA ASP A 38 -6.20 -6.30 3.39
C ASP A 38 -4.72 -6.27 2.96
N VAL A 39 -4.09 -7.45 2.86
CA VAL A 39 -2.70 -7.59 2.41
C VAL A 39 -2.71 -7.98 0.93
N VAL A 40 -2.06 -7.16 0.10
CA VAL A 40 -2.19 -7.24 -1.35
C VAL A 40 -0.82 -7.36 -2.00
N TRP A 41 -0.70 -8.31 -2.91
CA TRP A 41 0.43 -8.47 -3.81
C TRP A 41 0.17 -7.75 -5.13
N MET A 42 1.16 -7.06 -5.70
CA MET A 42 1.08 -6.61 -7.08
C MET A 42 1.68 -7.66 -8.00
N ASN A 43 0.84 -8.31 -8.81
CA ASN A 43 1.29 -9.38 -9.71
C ASN A 43 2.19 -8.84 -10.85
N PHE A 44 2.62 -9.74 -11.73
CA PHE A 44 3.50 -9.39 -12.86
C PHE A 44 2.89 -8.37 -13.84
N ASN A 45 1.56 -8.25 -13.87
CA ASN A 45 0.83 -7.28 -14.67
C ASN A 45 0.53 -5.98 -13.92
N GLY A 46 1.00 -5.83 -12.68
CA GLY A 46 0.69 -4.69 -11.81
C GLY A 46 -0.75 -4.69 -11.27
N GLN A 47 -1.44 -5.83 -11.32
CA GLN A 47 -2.78 -5.98 -10.76
C GLN A 47 -2.70 -6.39 -9.29
N ARG A 48 -3.61 -5.82 -8.50
CA ARG A 48 -3.76 -6.09 -7.06
C ARG A 48 -4.34 -7.49 -6.85
N GLN A 49 -3.66 -8.33 -6.09
CA GLN A 49 -4.11 -9.66 -5.67
C GLN A 49 -4.19 -9.70 -4.15
N SER A 50 -5.40 -9.77 -3.60
CA SER A 50 -5.60 -9.88 -2.15
C SER A 50 -5.24 -11.28 -1.67
N PHE A 51 -4.51 -11.36 -0.57
CA PHE A 51 -4.14 -12.60 0.12
C PHE A 51 -4.90 -12.80 1.42
N THR A 52 -5.86 -11.94 1.72
CA THR A 52 -6.65 -11.97 2.95
C THR A 52 -8.13 -11.94 2.62
N GLU A 53 -8.70 -13.11 2.29
CA GLU A 53 -10.10 -13.27 1.89
C GLU A 53 -11.07 -12.56 2.84
N ASN A 54 -10.92 -12.78 4.15
CA ASN A 54 -11.72 -12.14 5.20
C ASN A 54 -11.03 -10.96 5.89
N GLY A 55 -9.84 -10.57 5.43
CA GLY A 55 -9.02 -9.56 6.08
C GLY A 55 -8.27 -10.12 7.29
N LEU A 56 -7.18 -9.46 7.66
CA LEU A 56 -6.34 -9.80 8.79
C LEU A 56 -6.77 -8.95 9.99
N ALA A 57 -7.35 -9.57 11.03
CA ALA A 57 -7.81 -8.88 12.23
C ALA A 57 -6.65 -8.48 13.15
N GLN A 58 -6.92 -7.63 14.15
CA GLN A 58 -5.93 -7.14 15.09
C GLN A 58 -5.14 -8.30 15.73
N GLY A 59 -3.81 -8.19 15.72
CA GLY A 59 -2.90 -9.17 16.30
C GLY A 59 -2.66 -10.42 15.45
N GLN A 60 -3.47 -10.68 14.43
CA GLN A 60 -3.31 -11.82 13.52
C GLN A 60 -2.07 -11.66 12.62
N GLN A 61 -1.59 -12.80 12.12
CA GLN A 61 -0.42 -12.89 11.26
C GLN A 61 -0.74 -13.64 9.98
N LEU A 62 -0.14 -13.19 8.88
CA LEU A 62 -0.16 -13.84 7.58
C LEU A 62 1.27 -14.23 7.20
N ASN A 63 1.55 -15.54 7.15
CA ASN A 63 2.84 -16.05 6.72
C ASN A 63 2.84 -16.22 5.21
N MET A 64 3.83 -15.61 4.54
CA MET A 64 3.97 -15.63 3.10
C MET A 64 5.29 -16.26 2.67
N HIS A 65 5.16 -17.20 1.74
CA HIS A 65 6.27 -17.67 0.90
C HIS A 65 6.18 -16.89 -0.41
N THR A 66 7.12 -15.98 -0.64
CA THR A 66 7.13 -15.07 -1.78
C THR A 66 8.50 -15.12 -2.46
N TYR A 67 8.73 -14.23 -3.40
CA TYR A 67 10.01 -14.04 -4.06
C TYR A 67 10.51 -12.62 -3.86
N GLU A 68 11.82 -12.45 -3.97
CA GLU A 68 12.45 -11.13 -4.08
C GLU A 68 11.82 -10.34 -5.23
N GLY A 69 11.63 -9.03 -5.04
CA GLY A 69 11.06 -8.18 -6.09
C GLY A 69 9.55 -8.33 -6.29
N HIS A 70 8.86 -9.07 -5.42
CA HIS A 70 7.39 -9.05 -5.33
C HIS A 70 6.94 -7.94 -4.38
N PRO A 71 6.37 -6.83 -4.88
CA PRO A 71 5.90 -5.76 -4.01
C PRO A 71 4.59 -6.12 -3.31
N TRP A 72 4.51 -5.75 -2.04
CA TRP A 72 3.34 -5.90 -1.19
C TRP A 72 2.86 -4.54 -0.69
N ILE A 73 1.54 -4.36 -0.62
CA ILE A 73 0.88 -3.23 0.03
C ILE A 73 -0.07 -3.73 1.11
N ALA A 74 -0.30 -2.91 2.13
CA ALA A 74 -1.33 -3.12 3.12
C ALA A 74 -2.33 -1.97 3.04
N ARG A 75 -3.62 -2.28 3.16
CA ARG A 75 -4.68 -1.28 3.22
C ARG A 75 -5.76 -1.66 4.21
N ASP A 76 -6.46 -0.67 4.71
CA ASP A 76 -7.71 -0.86 5.43
C ASP A 76 -8.71 -1.55 4.50
N LYS A 77 -9.32 -2.65 4.94
CA LYS A 77 -10.24 -3.43 4.12
C LYS A 77 -11.54 -2.67 3.82
N LEU A 78 -11.96 -1.77 4.72
CA LEU A 78 -13.21 -1.02 4.60
C LEU A 78 -13.01 0.26 3.80
N THR A 79 -11.97 1.04 4.12
CA THR A 79 -11.77 2.37 3.52
C THR A 79 -10.79 2.38 2.35
N ALA A 80 -10.07 1.27 2.13
CA ALA A 80 -8.93 1.18 1.21
C ALA A 80 -7.77 2.15 1.54
N ASP A 81 -7.76 2.77 2.73
CA ASP A 81 -6.66 3.62 3.16
C ASP A 81 -5.36 2.82 3.26
N MET A 82 -4.28 3.37 2.70
CA MET A 82 -2.97 2.74 2.75
C MET A 82 -2.42 2.67 4.18
N LEU A 83 -1.86 1.53 4.53
CA LEU A 83 -1.18 1.26 5.78
C LEU A 83 0.31 1.04 5.52
N GLU A 84 1.13 1.21 6.56
CA GLU A 84 2.56 1.01 6.45
C GLU A 84 2.98 -0.35 6.98
N PHE A 85 3.97 -0.94 6.32
CA PHE A 85 4.79 -1.99 6.87
C PHE A 85 5.94 -1.35 7.64
N VAL A 86 6.10 -1.76 8.89
CA VAL A 86 7.22 -1.37 9.75
C VAL A 86 8.17 -2.53 9.86
N ASP A 87 9.33 -2.32 9.27
CA ASP A 87 10.46 -3.23 9.31
C ASP A 87 11.69 -2.49 9.83
N HIS A 88 12.39 -3.08 10.81
CA HIS A 88 13.52 -2.45 11.50
C HIS A 88 13.26 -1.01 12.02
N GLY A 89 12.01 -0.68 12.35
CA GLY A 89 11.61 0.65 12.84
C GLY A 89 11.34 1.69 11.75
N VAL A 90 11.46 1.31 10.48
CA VAL A 90 11.19 2.18 9.33
C VAL A 90 9.83 1.81 8.72
N GLY A 91 8.93 2.78 8.63
CA GLY A 91 7.63 2.64 7.97
C GLY A 91 7.73 2.80 6.44
N LYS A 92 7.13 1.89 5.69
CA LYS A 92 7.06 1.92 4.22
C LYS A 92 5.67 1.50 3.75
N LEU A 93 5.11 2.21 2.77
CA LEU A 93 3.81 1.85 2.17
C LEU A 93 3.90 0.62 1.25
N VAL A 94 5.09 0.34 0.71
CA VAL A 94 5.40 -0.85 -0.07
C VAL A 94 6.45 -1.64 0.68
N TYR A 95 6.17 -2.92 0.89
CA TYR A 95 7.16 -3.87 1.36
C TYR A 95 7.75 -4.64 0.19
N MET A 96 9.09 -4.64 0.13
CA MET A 96 9.87 -5.46 -0.79
C MET A 96 10.54 -6.58 0.01
N PRO A 97 10.23 -7.86 -0.27
CA PRO A 97 10.82 -8.98 0.46
C PRO A 97 12.32 -9.08 0.26
N GLU A 98 13.05 -9.26 1.36
CA GLU A 98 14.48 -9.58 1.33
C GLU A 98 14.71 -11.06 0.97
N PRO A 99 15.74 -11.37 0.16
CA PRO A 99 16.16 -12.73 -0.12
C PRO A 99 16.34 -13.58 1.14
N TRP A 100 15.94 -14.84 1.05
CA TRP A 100 16.22 -15.80 2.09
C TRP A 100 17.72 -16.15 2.12
N ASP A 101 18.41 -15.76 3.19
CA ASP A 101 19.85 -15.98 3.35
C ASP A 101 20.23 -17.40 3.80
N GLY A 102 19.26 -18.27 4.06
CA GLY A 102 19.48 -19.63 4.56
C GLY A 102 19.90 -19.71 6.03
N ARG A 103 20.19 -18.58 6.70
CA ARG A 103 20.79 -18.52 8.04
C ARG A 103 19.75 -18.32 9.14
N ARG A 104 18.61 -17.70 8.84
CA ARG A 104 17.58 -17.35 9.84
C ARG A 104 16.69 -18.52 10.33
N GLY A 105 16.98 -19.78 9.94
CA GLY A 105 16.14 -20.97 10.23
C GLY A 105 14.74 -20.86 9.61
N TYR A 106 13.81 -21.83 9.68
CA TYR A 106 12.50 -21.70 8.98
C TYR A 106 11.56 -20.55 9.45
N ARG A 107 12.02 -19.62 10.30
CA ARG A 107 11.20 -18.52 10.83
C ARG A 107 11.34 -17.28 9.96
N ALA A 108 10.25 -16.94 9.28
CA ALA A 108 10.12 -15.69 8.53
C ALA A 108 10.23 -14.46 9.47
N PRO A 109 10.90 -13.37 9.05
CA PRO A 109 10.88 -12.10 9.78
C PRO A 109 9.44 -11.59 9.93
N ILE A 110 9.13 -11.06 11.12
CA ILE A 110 7.82 -10.47 11.41
C ILE A 110 7.85 -8.99 11.05
N VAL A 111 7.07 -8.61 10.05
CA VAL A 111 6.88 -7.23 9.60
C VAL A 111 5.53 -6.76 10.13
N LYS A 112 5.53 -5.67 10.91
CA LYS A 112 4.31 -5.17 11.55
C LYS A 112 3.58 -4.23 10.61
N ILE A 113 2.27 -4.37 10.48
CA ILE A 113 1.43 -3.39 9.79
C ILE A 113 0.95 -2.37 10.81
N ARG A 114 1.10 -1.08 10.50
CA ARG A 114 0.69 0.05 11.34
C ARG A 114 -0.07 1.10 10.54
N VAL A 115 -0.78 1.96 11.29
CA VAL A 115 -1.37 3.17 10.72
C VAL A 115 -0.25 4.19 10.54
N PRO A 116 0.01 4.70 9.32
CA PRO A 116 1.03 5.71 9.11
C PRO A 116 0.61 7.03 9.75
N MET A 117 1.58 7.90 9.99
CA MET A 117 1.29 9.27 10.41
C MET A 117 0.75 10.06 9.21
N PHE A 118 -0.56 10.03 9.03
CA PHE A 118 -1.23 10.84 8.02
C PHE A 118 -1.00 12.34 8.29
N SER A 119 -0.86 13.11 7.23
CA SER A 119 -1.02 14.56 7.31
C SER A 119 -2.42 14.89 7.82
N LEU A 120 -2.57 16.06 8.45
CA LEU A 120 -3.89 16.54 8.87
C LEU A 120 -4.87 16.59 7.69
N TYR A 121 -4.37 16.95 6.50
CA TYR A 121 -5.16 16.97 5.28
C TYR A 121 -5.71 15.58 4.92
N GLU A 122 -4.86 14.56 4.83
CA GLU A 122 -5.27 13.18 4.55
C GLU A 122 -6.23 12.65 5.60
N ARG A 123 -5.95 12.94 6.88
CA ARG A 123 -6.81 12.49 7.98
C ARG A 123 -8.19 13.15 7.92
N SER A 124 -8.26 14.45 7.60
CA SER A 124 -9.52 15.15 7.39
C SER A 124 -10.30 14.55 6.24
N LEU A 125 -9.65 14.23 5.12
CA LEU A 125 -10.31 13.55 3.99
C LEU A 125 -10.87 12.19 4.40
N GLN A 126 -10.13 11.38 5.16
CA GLN A 126 -10.61 10.09 5.67
C GLN A 126 -11.86 10.24 6.53
N VAL A 127 -11.84 11.16 7.48
CA VAL A 127 -12.96 11.39 8.39
C VAL A 127 -14.17 11.90 7.62
N VAL A 128 -14.00 12.86 6.71
CA VAL A 128 -15.12 13.37 5.90
C VAL A 128 -15.72 12.26 5.06
N ARG A 129 -14.92 11.41 4.38
CA ARG A 129 -15.44 10.27 3.60
C ARG A 129 -16.27 9.29 4.43
N GLN A 130 -15.94 9.11 5.72
CA GLN A 130 -16.72 8.24 6.62
C GLN A 130 -18.06 8.85 7.03
N LEU A 131 -18.23 10.16 6.90
CA LEU A 131 -19.47 10.88 7.22
C LEU A 131 -20.41 11.01 6.02
N LEU A 132 -19.89 10.89 4.79
CA LEU A 132 -20.69 10.91 3.57
C LEU A 132 -21.39 9.56 3.38
N GLN A 133 -22.67 9.61 2.99
CA GLN A 133 -23.47 8.41 2.73
C GLN A 133 -23.29 7.94 1.30
N ASN A 134 -23.25 8.89 0.35
CA ASN A 134 -23.11 8.63 -1.08
C ASN A 134 -22.01 9.49 -1.70
N LYS A 135 -21.60 9.14 -2.93
CA LYS A 135 -20.60 9.90 -3.67
C LYS A 135 -21.09 11.30 -4.06
N ASP A 136 -22.38 11.44 -4.31
CA ASP A 136 -22.99 12.69 -4.75
C ASP A 136 -23.00 13.74 -3.61
N ASP A 137 -22.99 13.31 -2.35
CA ASP A 137 -22.91 14.19 -1.17
C ASP A 137 -21.65 15.07 -1.20
N VAL A 138 -20.57 14.63 -1.87
CA VAL A 138 -19.33 15.42 -2.03
C VAL A 138 -19.62 16.73 -2.77
N ASP A 139 -20.52 16.69 -3.76
CA ASP A 139 -20.83 17.84 -4.60
C ASP A 139 -21.64 18.91 -3.86
N GLU A 140 -22.35 18.53 -2.79
CA GLU A 140 -23.12 19.45 -1.95
C GLU A 140 -22.25 20.22 -0.94
N LEU A 141 -21.05 19.74 -0.63
CA LEU A 141 -20.17 20.38 0.35
C LEU A 141 -19.75 21.80 -0.07
N GLU A 142 -19.83 22.77 0.83
CA GLU A 142 -19.38 24.15 0.59
C GLU A 142 -17.85 24.31 0.74
N ILE A 143 -17.09 23.47 0.04
CA ILE A 143 -15.62 23.41 0.09
C ILE A 143 -14.99 23.59 -1.31
N PRO A 144 -13.70 23.93 -1.41
CA PRO A 144 -13.03 24.11 -2.69
C PRO A 144 -13.12 22.88 -3.60
N LYS A 145 -13.26 23.10 -4.91
CA LYS A 145 -13.36 22.04 -5.93
C LYS A 145 -12.21 21.01 -5.86
N GLN A 146 -11.00 21.47 -5.54
CA GLN A 146 -9.85 20.56 -5.39
C GLN A 146 -10.05 19.56 -4.25
N VAL A 147 -10.63 20.00 -3.13
CA VAL A 147 -10.88 19.11 -1.98
C VAL A 147 -11.99 18.11 -2.32
N LYS A 148 -13.01 18.52 -3.07
CA LYS A 148 -14.03 17.60 -3.61
C LYS A 148 -13.43 16.53 -4.53
N TYR A 149 -12.52 16.94 -5.41
CA TYR A 149 -11.77 16.02 -6.26
C TYR A 149 -10.97 15.02 -5.41
N ASP A 150 -10.24 15.49 -4.41
CA ASP A 150 -9.46 14.62 -3.53
C ASP A 150 -10.35 13.69 -2.69
N LEU A 151 -11.53 14.13 -2.24
CA LEU A 151 -12.50 13.29 -1.53
C LEU A 151 -13.04 12.16 -2.40
N SER A 152 -13.36 12.46 -3.66
CA SER A 152 -13.93 11.49 -4.62
C SER A 152 -12.89 10.50 -5.16
N HIS A 153 -11.62 10.89 -5.19
CA HIS A 153 -10.51 10.05 -5.66
C HIS A 153 -9.69 9.58 -4.46
N VAL A 154 -10.18 8.53 -3.78
CA VAL A 154 -9.36 7.80 -2.80
C VAL A 154 -8.06 7.44 -3.50
N ARG A 155 -6.94 7.94 -2.97
CA ARG A 155 -5.63 7.90 -3.64
C ARG A 155 -5.30 6.48 -4.06
N ASP A 156 -5.60 6.15 -5.32
CA ASP A 156 -5.05 5.03 -6.07
C ASP A 156 -3.61 5.34 -6.50
N ILE A 157 -2.90 6.16 -5.71
CA ILE A 157 -1.46 6.35 -5.88
C ILE A 157 -0.86 5.00 -5.50
N ILE A 158 -0.67 4.16 -6.51
CA ILE A 158 0.18 2.99 -6.46
C ILE A 158 1.51 3.53 -5.92
N PRO A 159 1.89 3.19 -4.68
CA PRO A 159 3.10 3.73 -4.15
C PRO A 159 4.25 3.20 -5.02
N HIS A 160 5.15 4.09 -5.40
CA HIS A 160 6.22 3.74 -6.32
C HIS A 160 7.19 2.78 -5.64
N ALA A 161 7.80 1.89 -6.43
CA ALA A 161 8.98 1.18 -5.94
C ALA A 161 10.06 2.22 -5.61
N PRO A 162 10.78 2.07 -4.48
CA PRO A 162 11.91 2.93 -4.15
C PRO A 162 13.03 2.87 -5.20
#